data_AF-A0A8S0PYR3-F1
#
_entry.id   AF-A0A8S0PYR3-F1
#
_cell.length_a   1.000
_cell.length_b   1.000
_cell.length_c   1.000
_cell.angle_alpha   90.00
_cell.angle_beta   90.00
_cell.angle_gamma   90.00
#
_symmetry.space_group_name_H-M   'P 1'
#
loop_
_entity.id
_entity.type
_entity.pdbx_description
1 polymer ?
#
loop_
_entity_poly.entity_id
_entity_poly.type
_entity_poly.pdbx_seq_one_letter_code
_entity_poly.pdbx_strand_id
1 'polypeptide(L)'
;MRRWPLNFLESKLTAAITMAAGLAIITYASLSGVDAWNEYFQYFGGSKFIHLTSIDFSLLSAFAPFWVYNDMTARKWEGKGYWLLPLSLIPFLGPSLYLLLRPSLSAAPVSQSPTVLDEK
;
A
#
# COMPACT_ATOMS: atom_id res chain seq x y z
N MET A 1 5.11 -12.87 23.44
CA MET A 1 4.71 -11.47 23.16
C MET A 1 3.78 -11.46 21.96
N ARG A 2 2.57 -10.92 22.09
CA ARG A 2 1.54 -10.95 21.04
C ARG A 2 1.93 -9.96 19.93
N ARG A 3 2.45 -10.46 18.80
CA ARG A 3 2.88 -9.67 17.61
C ARG A 3 1.70 -9.14 16.76
N TRP A 4 0.57 -8.85 17.40
CA TRP A 4 -0.61 -8.29 16.76
C TRP A 4 -0.61 -6.76 16.97
N PRO A 5 -0.85 -5.92 15.95
CA PRO A 5 -1.34 -6.25 14.60
C PRO A 5 -0.24 -6.53 13.55
N LEU A 6 1.05 -6.49 13.92
CA LEU A 6 2.17 -6.57 12.97
C LEU A 6 2.15 -7.81 12.06
N ASN A 7 1.85 -8.99 12.61
CA ASN A 7 1.77 -10.23 11.83
C ASN A 7 0.71 -10.16 10.71
N PHE A 8 -0.40 -9.47 10.96
CA PHE A 8 -1.47 -9.30 9.97
C PHE A 8 -1.03 -8.35 8.85
N LEU A 9 -0.33 -7.27 9.19
CA LEU A 9 0.17 -6.26 8.24
C LEU A 9 1.37 -6.76 7.42
N GLU A 10 2.20 -7.65 7.96
CA GLU A 10 3.31 -8.29 7.21
C GLU A 10 2.87 -9.51 6.39
N SER A 11 1.62 -9.97 6.55
CA SER A 11 1.12 -11.16 5.86
C SER A 11 0.93 -10.93 4.36
N LYS A 12 1.54 -11.79 3.54
CA LYS A 12 1.35 -11.82 2.09
C LYS A 12 -0.07 -12.20 1.69
N LEU A 13 -0.76 -13.01 2.49
CA LEU A 13 -2.15 -13.35 2.24
C LEU A 13 -3.05 -12.13 2.43
N THR A 14 -2.84 -11.35 3.49
CA THR A 14 -3.58 -10.10 3.71
C THR A 14 -3.36 -9.15 2.54
N ALA A 15 -2.10 -8.95 2.13
CA ALA A 15 -1.77 -8.10 0.99
C ALA A 15 -2.42 -8.57 -0.32
N ALA A 16 -2.45 -9.89 -0.58
CA ALA A 16 -3.09 -10.47 -1.76
C ALA A 16 -4.62 -10.26 -1.74
N ILE A 17 -5.27 -10.49 -0.60
CA ILE A 17 -6.71 -10.25 -0.43
C ILE A 17 -7.02 -8.76 -0.64
N THR A 18 -6.22 -7.87 -0.05
CA THR A 18 -6.35 -6.43 -0.27
C THR A 18 -6.25 -6.13 -1.76
N MET A 19 -5.18 -6.54 -2.43
CA MET A 19 -4.99 -6.32 -3.88
C MET A 19 -6.17 -6.83 -4.72
N ALA A 20 -6.68 -8.03 -4.41
CA ALA A 20 -7.82 -8.61 -5.11
C ALA A 20 -9.11 -7.80 -4.92
N ALA A 21 -9.38 -7.33 -3.70
CA ALA A 21 -10.53 -6.48 -3.42
C ALA A 21 -10.45 -5.15 -4.20
N GLY A 22 -9.26 -4.56 -4.26
CA GLY A 22 -9.02 -3.34 -5.04
C GLY A 22 -9.28 -3.52 -6.53
N LEU A 23 -8.74 -4.60 -7.08
CA LEU A 23 -8.95 -4.95 -8.47
C LEU A 23 -10.45 -5.18 -8.77
N ALA A 24 -11.17 -5.85 -7.87
CA ALA A 24 -12.61 -6.07 -8.01
C ALA A 24 -13.40 -4.75 -8.01
N ILE A 25 -13.10 -3.82 -7.09
CA ILE A 25 -13.76 -2.51 -7.02
C ILE A 25 -13.47 -1.67 -8.26
N ILE A 26 -12.21 -1.59 -8.68
CA ILE A 26 -11.82 -0.81 -9.88
C ILE A 26 -12.46 -1.40 -11.13
N THR A 27 -12.48 -2.73 -11.25
CA THR A 27 -13.12 -3.41 -12.38
C THR A 27 -14.62 -3.14 -12.38
N TYR A 28 -15.29 -3.28 -11.24
CA TYR A 28 -16.71 -2.99 -11.10
C TYR A 28 -17.05 -1.54 -11.51
N ALA A 29 -16.30 -0.56 -11.00
CA ALA A 29 -16.48 0.85 -11.35
C ALA A 29 -16.24 1.11 -12.85
N SER A 30 -15.17 0.52 -13.41
CA SER A 30 -14.84 0.68 -14.84
C SER A 30 -15.91 0.09 -15.76
N LEU A 31 -16.59 -0.97 -15.32
CA LEU A 31 -17.67 -1.61 -16.05
C LEU A 31 -19.05 -0.99 -15.79
N SER A 32 -19.17 0.05 -14.95
CA SER A 32 -20.46 0.59 -14.49
C SER A 32 -21.26 1.39 -15.54
N GLY A 33 -20.85 1.41 -16.81
CA GLY A 33 -21.60 2.07 -17.89
C GLY A 33 -21.61 3.60 -17.79
N VAL A 34 -21.89 4.27 -18.91
CA VAL A 34 -21.74 5.74 -19.02
C VAL A 34 -22.72 6.49 -18.11
N ASP A 35 -23.94 5.97 -17.92
CA ASP A 35 -24.97 6.63 -17.11
C ASP A 35 -24.56 6.76 -15.63
N ALA A 36 -23.97 5.72 -15.05
CA ALA A 36 -23.50 5.75 -13.66
C ALA A 36 -22.35 6.74 -13.47
N TRP A 37 -21.45 6.87 -14.45
CA TRP A 37 -20.39 7.87 -14.42
C TRP A 37 -20.95 9.29 -14.52
N ASN A 38 -21.93 9.53 -15.40
CA ASN A 38 -22.61 10.81 -15.51
C ASN A 38 -23.30 11.21 -14.19
N GLU A 39 -24.02 10.26 -13.58
CA GLU A 39 -24.66 10.45 -12.28
C GLU A 39 -23.64 10.77 -11.18
N TYR A 40 -22.51 10.07 -11.15
CA TYR A 40 -21.40 10.37 -10.24
C TYR A 40 -20.88 11.81 -10.43
N PHE A 41 -20.63 12.26 -11.67
CA PHE A 41 -20.14 13.62 -11.91
C PHE A 41 -21.18 14.69 -11.54
N GLN A 42 -22.46 14.42 -11.75
CA GLN A 42 -23.54 15.28 -11.28
C GLN A 42 -23.52 15.39 -9.75
N TYR A 43 -23.37 14.28 -9.04
CA TYR A 43 -23.24 14.30 -7.58
C TYR A 43 -21.94 14.92 -7.09
N PHE A 44 -20.83 14.74 -7.79
CA PHE A 44 -19.56 15.37 -7.44
C PHE A 44 -19.67 16.90 -7.48
N GLY A 45 -20.47 17.48 -8.39
CA GLY A 45 -20.74 18.92 -8.40
C GLY A 45 -21.87 19.35 -7.46
N GLY A 46 -22.91 18.53 -7.28
CA GLY A 46 -24.14 18.91 -6.58
C GLY A 46 -24.19 18.53 -5.09
N SER A 47 -23.46 17.50 -4.68
CA SER A 47 -23.46 16.99 -3.31
C SER A 47 -22.16 17.33 -2.60
N LYS A 48 -22.23 18.16 -1.56
CA LYS A 48 -21.07 18.50 -0.72
C LYS A 48 -20.39 17.26 -0.15
N PHE A 49 -21.17 16.27 0.29
CA PHE A 49 -20.62 15.03 0.85
C PHE A 49 -19.77 14.26 -0.17
N ILE A 50 -20.30 14.04 -1.37
CA ILE A 50 -19.60 13.30 -2.43
C ILE A 50 -18.40 14.11 -2.93
N HIS A 51 -18.56 15.42 -3.09
CA HIS A 51 -17.48 16.32 -3.49
C HIS A 51 -16.27 16.25 -2.54
N LEU A 52 -16.50 16.46 -1.24
CA LEU A 52 -15.44 16.45 -0.24
C LEU A 52 -14.80 15.07 -0.11
N THR A 53 -15.60 14.00 -0.03
CA THR A 53 -15.05 12.64 0.12
C THR A 53 -14.24 12.19 -1.10
N SER A 54 -14.63 12.58 -2.32
CA SER A 54 -13.84 12.32 -3.53
C SER A 54 -12.53 13.12 -3.57
N ILE A 55 -12.53 14.37 -3.10
CA ILE A 55 -11.30 15.17 -2.96
C ILE A 55 -10.38 14.55 -1.89
N ASP A 56 -10.91 14.21 -0.73
CA ASP A 56 -10.16 13.58 0.35
C ASP A 56 -9.52 12.27 -0.12
N PHE A 57 -10.30 11.42 -0.81
CA PHE A 57 -9.80 10.19 -1.40
C PHE A 57 -8.69 10.43 -2.44
N SER A 58 -8.87 11.43 -3.31
CA SER A 58 -7.88 11.78 -4.33
C SER A 58 -6.59 12.30 -3.69
N LEU A 59 -6.70 13.13 -2.67
CA LEU A 59 -5.56 13.68 -1.92
C LEU A 59 -4.81 12.57 -1.21
N LEU A 60 -5.50 11.71 -0.45
CA LEU A 60 -4.89 10.58 0.26
C LEU A 60 -4.20 9.61 -0.70
N SER A 61 -4.78 9.40 -1.89
CA SER A 61 -4.17 8.58 -2.94
C SER A 61 -2.93 9.23 -3.53
N ALA A 62 -2.94 10.54 -3.76
CA ALA A 62 -1.77 11.29 -4.22
C ALA A 62 -0.62 11.28 -3.19
N PHE A 63 -0.92 11.12 -1.90
CA PHE A 63 0.08 10.95 -0.83
C PHE A 63 0.60 9.51 -0.69
N ALA A 64 -0.01 8.51 -1.33
CA ALA A 64 0.41 7.12 -1.18
C ALA A 64 1.89 6.84 -1.58
N PRO A 65 2.47 7.47 -2.63
CA PRO A 65 3.88 7.30 -2.96
C PRO A 65 4.84 7.71 -1.84
N PHE A 66 4.49 8.73 -1.06
CA PHE A 66 5.29 9.16 0.08
C PHE A 66 5.41 8.05 1.14
N TRP A 67 4.28 7.42 1.49
CA TRP A 67 4.25 6.33 2.46
C TRP A 67 4.95 5.06 1.96
N VAL A 68 4.77 4.74 0.68
CA VAL A 68 5.46 3.62 0.03
C VAL A 68 6.97 3.84 0.03
N TYR A 69 7.44 5.04 -0.32
CA TYR A 69 8.85 5.39 -0.29
C TYR A 69 9.45 5.28 1.11
N ASN A 70 8.72 5.77 2.12
CA ASN A 70 9.14 5.69 3.51
C ASN A 70 9.30 4.23 3.99
N ASP A 71 8.32 3.36 3.73
CA ASP A 71 8.43 1.92 4.08
C ASP A 71 9.53 1.22 3.28
N MET A 72 9.74 1.60 2.01
CA MET A 72 10.79 1.03 1.15
C MET A 72 12.19 1.35 1.71
N THR A 73 12.39 2.59 2.15
CA THR A 73 13.63 3.06 2.79
C THR A 73 13.86 2.33 4.11
N ALA A 74 12.83 2.19 4.96
CA ALA A 74 12.92 1.44 6.21
C ALA A 74 13.30 -0.04 6.00
N ARG A 75 12.93 -0.63 4.86
CA ARG A 75 13.28 -2.00 4.46
C ARG A 75 14.61 -2.13 3.72
N LYS A 76 15.31 -1.02 3.45
CA LYS A 76 16.51 -0.98 2.59
C LYS A 76 16.26 -1.60 1.21
N TRP A 77 15.04 -1.45 0.69
CA TRP A 77 14.63 -2.03 -0.59
C TRP A 77 14.83 -1.02 -1.75
N GLU A 78 16.06 -0.55 -1.89
CA GLU A 78 16.41 0.51 -2.84
C GLU A 78 16.67 -0.04 -4.25
N GLY A 79 16.43 0.78 -5.28
CA GLY A 79 16.67 0.47 -6.69
C GLY A 79 15.57 -0.40 -7.32
N LYS A 80 15.40 -1.65 -6.88
CA LYS A 80 14.48 -2.61 -7.53
C LYS A 80 12.99 -2.27 -7.36
N GLY A 81 12.64 -1.57 -6.28
CA GLY A 81 11.26 -1.24 -5.93
C GLY A 81 10.74 0.08 -6.52
N TYR A 82 11.60 0.96 -7.04
CA TYR A 82 11.21 2.35 -7.34
C TYR A 82 10.13 2.51 -8.42
N TRP A 83 9.97 1.54 -9.32
CA TRP A 83 8.88 1.54 -10.29
C TRP A 83 7.49 1.46 -9.64
N LEU A 84 7.39 1.02 -8.38
CA LEU A 84 6.14 1.01 -7.61
C LEU A 84 5.74 2.39 -7.10
N LEU A 85 6.66 3.35 -7.04
CA LEU A 85 6.35 4.72 -6.60
C LEU A 85 5.34 5.41 -7.53
N PRO A 86 5.57 5.53 -8.86
CA PRO A 86 4.56 6.10 -9.74
C PRO A 86 3.28 5.26 -9.77
N LEU A 87 3.38 3.93 -9.65
CA LEU A 87 2.21 3.05 -9.63
C LEU A 87 1.34 3.25 -8.38
N SER A 88 1.94 3.63 -7.25
CA SER A 88 1.23 3.90 -6.00
C SER A 88 0.29 5.11 -6.05
N LEU A 89 0.36 5.93 -7.10
CA LEU A 89 -0.65 6.95 -7.39
C LEU A 89 -2.00 6.36 -7.79
N ILE A 90 -2.03 5.12 -8.29
CA ILE A 90 -3.29 4.44 -8.58
C ILE A 90 -3.94 4.08 -7.24
N PRO A 91 -5.08 4.72 -6.90
CA PRO A 91 -5.72 4.55 -5.61
C PRO A 91 -5.92 3.08 -5.28
N PHE A 92 -5.54 2.69 -4.06
CA PHE A 92 -5.69 1.35 -3.51
C PHE A 92 -4.83 0.26 -4.21
N LEU A 93 -4.84 0.17 -5.55
CA LEU A 93 -4.15 -0.86 -6.33
C LEU A 93 -2.62 -0.76 -6.21
N GLY A 94 -2.07 0.43 -6.39
CA GLY A 94 -0.62 0.60 -6.34
C GLY A 94 -0.02 0.31 -4.95
N PRO A 95 -0.58 0.87 -3.86
CA PRO A 95 -0.14 0.56 -2.50
C PRO A 95 -0.32 -0.91 -2.11
N SER A 96 -1.40 -1.57 -2.54
CA SER A 96 -1.61 -3.00 -2.25
C SER A 96 -0.66 -3.91 -3.05
N LEU A 97 -0.34 -3.57 -4.30
CA LEU A 97 0.70 -4.28 -5.05
C LEU A 97 2.07 -4.12 -4.36
N TYR A 98 2.36 -2.92 -3.85
CA TYR A 98 3.57 -2.70 -3.05
C TYR A 98 3.61 -3.60 -1.81
N LEU A 99 2.53 -3.70 -1.03
CA LEU A 99 2.47 -4.60 0.14
C LEU A 99 2.71 -6.07 -0.25
N LEU A 100 2.17 -6.48 -1.41
CA LEU A 100 2.33 -7.85 -1.91
C LEU A 100 3.77 -8.13 -2.34
N LEU A 101 4.47 -7.18 -2.95
CA LEU A 101 5.82 -7.37 -3.49
C LEU A 101 6.96 -6.99 -2.54
N ARG A 102 6.72 -6.12 -1.56
CA ARG A 102 7.78 -5.64 -0.64
C ARG A 102 8.47 -6.80 0.08
N PRO A 103 9.78 -6.77 0.30
CA PRO A 103 10.44 -7.82 1.07
C PRO A 103 9.92 -7.84 2.52
N SER A 104 9.87 -9.03 3.12
CA SER A 104 9.59 -9.15 4.55
C SER A 104 10.66 -8.40 5.35
N LEU A 105 10.28 -7.82 6.49
CA LEU A 105 11.26 -7.24 7.42
C LEU A 105 12.29 -8.32 7.76
N SER A 106 13.55 -8.10 7.38
CA SER A 106 14.63 -9.03 7.68
C SER A 106 14.68 -9.18 9.21
N ALA A 107 14.41 -10.39 9.70
CA ALA A 107 14.82 -10.75 11.04
C ALA A 107 16.34 -10.81 10.98
N ALA A 108 16.99 -9.68 11.20
CA ALA A 108 18.44 -9.62 11.22
C ALA A 108 18.93 -10.75 12.14
N PRO A 109 19.78 -11.69 11.68
CA PRO A 109 20.58 -12.42 12.63
C PRO A 109 21.38 -11.34 13.35
N VAL A 110 21.13 -11.17 14.65
CA VAL A 110 22.12 -10.55 15.52
C VAL A 110 23.38 -11.37 15.27
N SER A 111 24.32 -10.81 14.51
CA SER A 111 25.63 -11.41 14.35
C SER A 111 26.24 -11.36 15.75
N GLN A 112 26.06 -12.44 16.50
CA GLN A 112 26.81 -12.68 17.72
C GLN A 112 28.25 -12.85 17.22
N SER A 113 29.00 -11.74 17.23
CA SER A 113 30.45 -11.82 17.16
C SER A 113 30.85 -12.75 18.31
N PRO A 114 31.51 -13.89 18.05
CA PRO A 114 31.96 -14.73 19.13
C PRO A 114 32.90 -13.89 19.98
N THR A 115 32.52 -13.65 21.23
CA THR A 115 33.44 -13.16 22.25
C THR A 115 34.55 -14.20 22.29
N VAL A 116 35.69 -13.86 21.69
CA VAL A 116 36.91 -14.64 21.79
C VAL A 116 37.23 -14.68 23.27
N LEU A 117 37.05 -15.87 23.85
CA LEU A 117 37.63 -16.24 25.12
C LEU A 117 39.15 -16.27 24.93
N ASP A 118 39.79 -15.18 25.33
CA ASP A 118 41.17 -15.13 25.81
C ASP A 118 41.10 -14.11 26.97
N GLU A 119 41.47 -14.46 28.21
CA GLU A 119 42.86 -14.73 28.56
C GLU A 119 42.97 -15.66 29.79
N LYS A 120 44.13 -16.30 29.81
CA LYS A 120 44.66 -17.38 30.64
C LYS A 120 45.00 -16.98 32.08
#